data_AF-A0A7C2J342-F1
#
_entry.id   AF-A0A7C2J342-F1
#
_cell.length_a   1.000
_cell.length_b   1.000
_cell.length_c   1.000
_cell.angle_alpha   90.00
_cell.angle_beta   90.00
_cell.angle_gamma   90.00
#
_symmetry.space_group_name_H-M   'P 1'
#
loop_
_entity.id
_entity.type
_entity.pdbx_description
1 polymer ?
#
loop_
_entity_poly.entity_id
_entity_poly.type
_entity_poly.pdbx_seq_one_letter_code
_entity_poly.pdbx_strand_id
1 'polypeptide(L)'
;MHLSGRTLNILLAGIGGQGVLTAGHLLSEAAVRAGHDVKKSEVHGMAQRGGVVTSHVRIGRKVHSPIISCGEVDLLVAFEEAEALRWRPELRPGGTLIVNCLRVAPPIVNLGLFKYPDDPLASLRDYSGSLFPIEASALAMETGRPRLAGTILMGAAAAVLPLPIEDWEAAIRSRFTAPEVLDQNLKAFHRGRECAASMAIRHSGN
;
A
#
# COMPACT_ATOMS: atom_id res chain seq x y z
N MET A 1 10.92 8.51 -7.21
CA MET A 1 11.88 7.78 -6.34
C MET A 1 12.97 7.16 -7.23
N HIS A 2 14.21 7.00 -6.77
CA HIS A 2 15.30 6.42 -7.58
C HIS A 2 16.12 5.41 -6.76
N LEU A 3 16.52 4.27 -7.39
CA LEU A 3 17.16 3.12 -6.72
C LEU A 3 18.70 3.10 -6.79
N SER A 4 19.35 4.21 -7.17
CA SER A 4 20.81 4.32 -7.18
C SER A 4 21.36 4.51 -5.75
N GLY A 5 21.86 3.43 -5.15
CA GLY A 5 22.67 3.45 -3.92
C GLY A 5 21.90 3.46 -2.59
N ARG A 6 20.58 3.69 -2.60
CA ARG A 6 19.75 3.75 -1.39
C ARG A 6 18.69 2.65 -1.36
N THR A 7 18.47 2.05 -0.19
CA THR A 7 17.35 1.14 0.07
C THR A 7 16.05 1.94 0.16
N LEU A 8 15.03 1.54 -0.60
CA LEU A 8 13.66 2.03 -0.45
C LEU A 8 12.98 1.29 0.70
N ASN A 9 12.35 2.04 1.59
CA ASN A 9 11.61 1.52 2.73
C ASN A 9 10.11 1.69 2.50
N ILE A 10 9.36 0.60 2.42
CA ILE A 10 7.92 0.61 2.17
C ILE A 10 7.20 0.01 3.38
N LEU A 11 6.15 0.68 3.84
CA LEU A 11 5.24 0.18 4.87
C LEU A 11 3.86 0.02 4.27
N LEU A 12 3.34 -1.20 4.31
CA LEU A 12 1.94 -1.50 4.04
C LEU A 12 1.24 -1.69 5.38
N ALA A 13 0.17 -0.94 5.64
CA ALA A 13 -0.54 -0.99 6.91
C ALA A 13 -2.05 -1.10 6.68
N GLY A 14 -2.71 -1.92 7.47
CA GLY A 14 -4.14 -2.16 7.34
C GLY A 14 -4.70 -3.00 8.47
N ILE A 15 -5.94 -3.42 8.27
CA ILE A 15 -6.68 -4.30 9.16
C ILE A 15 -6.71 -5.72 8.57
N GLY A 16 -6.69 -6.72 9.45
CA GLY A 16 -6.81 -8.13 9.05
C GLY A 16 -7.99 -8.37 8.09
N GLY A 17 -7.70 -9.01 6.95
CA GLY A 17 -8.68 -9.31 5.90
C GLY A 17 -8.60 -8.42 4.66
N GLN A 18 -7.88 -7.29 4.71
CA GLN A 18 -7.78 -6.34 3.59
C GLN A 18 -6.74 -6.70 2.52
N GLY A 19 -5.96 -7.77 2.72
CA GLY A 19 -4.98 -8.25 1.75
C GLY A 19 -3.58 -7.63 1.86
N VAL A 20 -3.25 -6.94 2.97
CA VAL A 20 -1.94 -6.31 3.23
C VAL A 20 -0.75 -7.25 2.94
N LEU A 21 -0.81 -8.50 3.40
CA LEU A 21 0.27 -9.48 3.20
C LEU A 21 0.39 -9.95 1.75
N THR A 22 -0.75 -10.05 1.04
CA THR A 22 -0.75 -10.39 -0.39
C THR A 22 -0.14 -9.25 -1.19
N ALA A 23 -0.47 -8.01 -0.86
CA ALA A 23 0.16 -6.83 -1.44
C ALA A 23 1.67 -6.78 -1.16
N GLY A 24 2.10 -7.06 0.08
CA GLY A 24 3.52 -7.13 0.45
C GLY A 24 4.28 -8.19 -0.33
N HIS A 25 3.63 -9.34 -0.58
CA HIS A 25 4.17 -10.37 -1.45
C HIS A 25 4.28 -9.92 -2.91
N LEU A 26 3.24 -9.31 -3.49
CA LEU A 26 3.28 -8.80 -4.88
C LEU A 26 4.41 -7.78 -5.07
N LEU A 27 4.54 -6.82 -4.15
CA LEU A 27 5.62 -5.83 -4.17
C LEU A 27 7.01 -6.49 -4.08
N SER A 28 7.16 -7.44 -3.14
CA SER A 28 8.45 -8.13 -2.94
C SER A 28 8.84 -8.96 -4.17
N GLU A 29 7.88 -9.67 -4.74
CA GLU A 29 8.08 -10.51 -5.93
C GLU A 29 8.42 -9.65 -7.16
N ALA A 30 7.73 -8.53 -7.37
CA ALA A 30 8.06 -7.59 -8.44
C ALA A 30 9.49 -7.04 -8.28
N ALA A 31 9.88 -6.68 -7.06
CA ALA A 31 11.22 -6.17 -6.78
C ALA A 31 12.33 -7.23 -6.96
N VAL A 32 12.08 -8.48 -6.57
CA VAL A 32 13.01 -9.60 -6.81
C VAL A 32 13.19 -9.84 -8.31
N ARG A 33 12.10 -9.80 -9.09
CA ARG A 33 12.14 -9.96 -10.55
C ARG A 33 12.92 -8.84 -11.24
N ALA A 34 12.79 -7.62 -10.73
CA ALA A 34 13.60 -6.47 -11.15
C ALA A 34 15.09 -6.56 -10.75
N GLY A 35 15.52 -7.65 -10.10
CA GLY A 35 16.92 -7.89 -9.74
C GLY A 35 17.37 -7.21 -8.45
N HIS A 36 16.45 -6.83 -7.56
CA HIS A 36 16.78 -6.23 -6.26
C HIS A 36 16.84 -7.27 -5.14
N ASP A 37 17.69 -6.99 -4.14
CA ASP A 37 17.63 -7.66 -2.85
C ASP A 37 16.46 -7.09 -2.03
N VAL A 38 15.67 -7.99 -1.45
CA VAL A 38 14.47 -7.66 -0.70
C VAL A 38 14.56 -8.29 0.69
N LYS A 39 14.22 -7.50 1.71
CA LYS A 39 13.96 -8.01 3.06
C LYS A 39 12.57 -7.56 3.49
N LYS A 40 11.81 -8.51 4.03
CA LYS A 40 10.44 -8.30 4.45
C LYS A 40 10.25 -8.72 5.91
N SER A 41 9.52 -7.94 6.69
CA SER A 41 9.06 -8.30 8.04
C SER A 41 7.58 -7.96 8.17
N GLU A 42 6.81 -8.84 8.79
CA GLU A 42 5.35 -8.73 8.80
C GLU A 42 4.80 -8.97 10.20
N VAL A 43 3.88 -8.11 10.62
CA VAL A 43 3.11 -8.28 11.84
C VAL A 43 1.71 -8.70 11.45
N HIS A 44 1.33 -9.89 11.90
CA HIS A 44 -0.01 -10.42 11.80
C HIS A 44 -0.66 -10.13 13.15
N GLY A 45 -1.48 -9.10 13.28
CA GLY A 45 -2.12 -8.79 14.56
C GLY A 45 -2.75 -10.02 15.19
N MET A 46 -2.61 -10.19 16.51
CA MET A 46 -3.00 -11.42 17.22
C MET A 46 -4.50 -11.76 17.13
N ALA A 47 -5.33 -10.84 16.64
CA ALA A 47 -6.74 -11.06 16.36
C ALA A 47 -6.95 -11.41 14.87
N GLN A 48 -7.45 -12.62 14.59
CA GLN A 48 -7.77 -13.09 13.23
C GLN A 48 -8.73 -12.17 12.45
N ARG A 49 -9.44 -11.25 13.12
CA ARG A 49 -10.28 -10.21 12.52
C ARG A 49 -10.17 -8.91 13.33
N GLY A 50 -9.94 -7.79 12.65
CA GLY A 50 -9.88 -6.46 13.28
C GLY A 50 -8.53 -6.06 13.89
N GLY A 51 -7.54 -6.96 13.91
CA GLY A 51 -6.18 -6.62 14.34
C GLY A 51 -5.41 -5.84 13.28
N VAL A 52 -4.44 -5.05 13.73
CA VAL A 52 -3.50 -4.32 12.88
C VAL A 52 -2.59 -5.31 12.16
N VAL A 53 -2.44 -5.14 10.86
CA VAL A 53 -1.54 -5.93 10.02
C VAL A 53 -0.59 -4.97 9.31
N THR A 54 0.71 -5.24 9.43
CA THR A 54 1.74 -4.48 8.72
C THR A 54 2.66 -5.39 7.91
N SER A 55 3.15 -4.88 6.79
CA SER A 55 4.21 -5.49 5.99
C SER A 55 5.27 -4.42 5.70
N HIS A 56 6.45 -4.57 6.31
CA HIS A 56 7.62 -3.75 6.05
C HIS A 56 8.42 -4.40 4.94
N VAL A 57 8.63 -3.70 3.84
CA VAL A 57 9.37 -4.18 2.67
C VAL A 57 10.52 -3.22 2.39
N ARG A 58 11.75 -3.74 2.37
CA ARG A 58 12.96 -3.00 2.05
C ARG A 58 13.54 -3.51 0.75
N ILE A 59 13.80 -2.60 -0.20
CA ILE A 59 14.22 -2.92 -1.56
C ILE A 59 15.49 -2.15 -1.89
N GLY A 60 16.53 -2.83 -2.37
CA GLY A 60 17.75 -2.16 -2.82
C GLY A 60 18.71 -3.11 -3.52
N ARG A 61 19.92 -2.64 -3.82
CA ARG A 61 20.97 -3.53 -4.39
C ARG A 61 21.44 -4.59 -3.38
N LYS A 62 21.51 -4.22 -2.10
CA LYS A 62 21.86 -5.08 -0.98
C LYS A 62 21.16 -4.58 0.27
N VAL A 63 20.43 -5.44 0.96
CA VAL A 63 19.61 -5.10 2.13
C VAL A 63 20.05 -5.96 3.31
N HIS A 64 20.66 -5.30 4.30
CA HIS A 64 21.29 -5.99 5.43
C HIS A 64 20.35 -6.34 6.58
N SER A 65 19.21 -5.66 6.68
CA SER A 65 18.26 -5.82 7.79
C SER A 65 16.83 -5.61 7.28
N PRO A 66 15.83 -6.32 7.83
CA PRO A 66 14.43 -6.07 7.51
C PRO A 66 13.83 -4.87 8.28
N ILE A 67 14.55 -4.31 9.26
CA ILE A 67 14.05 -3.23 10.12
C ILE A 67 14.10 -1.89 9.40
N ILE A 68 13.01 -1.14 9.46
CA ILE A 68 12.90 0.25 9.02
C ILE A 68 12.84 1.10 10.29
N SER A 69 13.66 2.15 10.39
CA SER A 69 13.61 3.06 11.54
C SER A 69 12.43 4.01 11.44
N CYS A 70 11.94 4.50 12.58
CA CYS A 70 10.87 5.48 12.60
C CYS A 70 11.27 6.74 11.82
N GLY A 71 10.36 7.27 11.01
CA GLY A 71 10.60 8.42 10.14
C GLY A 71 11.47 8.13 8.92
N GLU A 72 11.71 6.85 8.57
CA GLU A 72 12.50 6.46 7.40
C GLU A 72 11.69 5.75 6.32
N VAL A 73 10.37 5.59 6.46
CA VAL A 73 9.52 5.02 5.41
C VAL A 73 9.46 5.99 4.22
N ASP A 74 9.75 5.49 3.03
CA ASP A 74 9.65 6.23 1.76
C ASP A 74 8.24 6.25 1.20
N LEU A 75 7.53 5.12 1.33
CA LEU A 75 6.18 4.91 0.86
C LEU A 75 5.37 4.23 1.95
N LEU A 76 4.31 4.90 2.42
CA LEU A 76 3.27 4.31 3.25
C LEU A 76 2.05 4.02 2.37
N VAL A 77 1.63 2.77 2.30
CA VAL A 77 0.35 2.36 1.70
C VAL A 77 -0.58 1.93 2.83
N ALA A 78 -1.53 2.80 3.15
CA ALA A 78 -2.54 2.54 4.15
C ALA A 78 -3.82 2.00 3.49
N PHE A 79 -4.28 0.85 3.95
CA PHE A 79 -5.47 0.17 3.43
C PHE A 79 -6.77 0.71 4.07
N GLU A 80 -6.64 1.69 4.96
CA GLU A 80 -7.72 2.28 5.76
C GLU A 80 -7.29 3.67 6.27
N GLU A 81 -8.21 4.62 6.39
CA GLU A 81 -7.89 6.01 6.69
C GLU A 81 -7.31 6.26 8.10
N ALA A 82 -7.82 5.60 9.13
CA ALA A 82 -7.27 5.71 10.48
C ALA A 82 -5.91 4.99 10.61
N GLU A 83 -5.65 3.94 9.83
CA GLU A 83 -4.30 3.38 9.72
C GLU A 83 -3.32 4.37 9.06
N ALA A 84 -3.76 5.15 8.07
CA ALA A 84 -2.93 6.20 7.49
C ALA A 84 -2.50 7.23 8.54
N LEU A 85 -3.43 7.66 9.41
CA LEU A 85 -3.10 8.54 10.54
C LEU A 85 -2.15 7.87 11.54
N ARG A 86 -2.43 6.63 11.93
CA ARG A 86 -1.64 5.92 12.94
C ARG A 86 -0.19 5.75 12.52
N TRP A 87 0.05 5.40 11.26
CA TRP A 87 1.37 5.08 10.73
C TRP A 87 2.07 6.28 10.08
N ARG A 88 1.43 7.44 10.02
CA ARG A 88 2.00 8.69 9.49
C ARG A 88 3.36 9.08 10.13
N PRO A 89 3.61 8.88 11.44
CA PRO A 89 4.92 9.18 12.03
C PRO A 89 6.08 8.34 11.50
N GLU A 90 5.81 7.14 10.95
CA GLU A 90 6.86 6.30 10.34
C GLU A 90 7.35 6.87 8.99
N LEU A 91 6.53 7.69 8.34
CA LEU A 91 6.80 8.26 7.03
C LEU A 91 7.83 9.39 7.14
N ARG A 92 8.89 9.31 6.32
CA ARG A 92 9.91 10.35 6.28
C ARG A 92 9.36 11.69 5.79
N PRO A 93 10.00 12.83 6.11
CA PRO A 93 9.69 14.10 5.48
C PRO A 93 9.73 14.00 3.95
N GLY A 94 8.66 14.44 3.29
CA GLY A 94 8.52 14.37 1.83
C GLY A 94 8.42 12.94 1.27
N GLY A 95 8.11 11.93 2.09
CA GLY A 95 7.72 10.59 1.65
C GLY A 95 6.38 10.59 0.91
N THR A 96 6.01 9.45 0.35
CA THR A 96 4.73 9.28 -0.35
C THR A 96 3.74 8.52 0.52
N LEU A 97 2.50 8.99 0.56
CA LEU A 97 1.39 8.38 1.26
C LEU A 97 0.29 8.01 0.26
N ILE A 98 -0.01 6.72 0.15
CA ILE A 98 -1.17 6.19 -0.58
C ILE A 98 -2.18 5.74 0.46
N VAL A 99 -3.40 6.26 0.39
CA VAL A 99 -4.46 5.97 1.37
C VAL A 99 -5.65 5.39 0.62
N ASN A 100 -6.11 4.21 1.02
CA ASN A 100 -7.44 3.76 0.65
C ASN A 100 -8.48 4.58 1.42
N CYS A 101 -9.38 5.26 0.71
CA CYS A 101 -10.50 6.03 1.27
C CYS A 101 -11.57 5.08 1.82
N LEU A 102 -11.21 4.35 2.86
CA LEU A 102 -12.04 3.36 3.52
C LEU A 102 -12.00 3.66 5.01
N ARG A 103 -13.18 3.74 5.62
CA ARG A 103 -13.37 3.85 7.06
C ARG A 103 -13.97 2.56 7.59
N VAL A 104 -13.23 1.83 8.43
CA VAL A 104 -13.72 0.63 9.11
C VAL A 104 -13.47 0.78 10.59
N ALA A 105 -14.54 1.01 11.35
CA ALA A 105 -14.46 1.07 12.80
C ALA A 105 -14.00 -0.29 13.37
N PRO A 106 -12.86 -0.35 14.07
CA PRO A 106 -12.41 -1.59 14.70
C PRO A 106 -13.35 -1.97 15.86
N PRO A 107 -13.38 -3.25 16.29
CA PRO A 107 -14.26 -3.70 17.37
C PRO A 107 -14.20 -2.85 18.64
N ILE A 108 -13.01 -2.35 19.00
CA ILE A 108 -12.81 -1.52 20.19
C ILE A 108 -13.53 -0.16 20.12
N VAL A 109 -13.71 0.38 18.91
CA VAL A 109 -14.53 1.58 18.68
C VAL A 109 -16.01 1.23 18.77
N ASN A 110 -16.42 0.11 18.17
CA ASN A 110 -17.82 -0.33 18.21
C ASN A 110 -18.29 -0.65 19.63
N LEU A 111 -17.37 -1.05 20.52
CA LEU A 111 -17.61 -1.24 21.95
C LEU A 111 -17.67 0.08 22.74
N GLY A 112 -17.49 1.24 22.10
CA GLY A 112 -17.52 2.56 22.73
C GLY A 112 -16.31 2.89 23.60
N LEU A 113 -15.27 2.04 23.58
CA LEU A 113 -14.07 2.23 24.41
C LEU A 113 -13.13 3.29 23.83
N PHE A 114 -13.16 3.49 22.51
CA PHE A 114 -12.44 4.53 21.79
C PHE A 114 -13.33 5.13 20.71
N LYS A 115 -12.98 6.34 20.25
CA LYS A 115 -13.65 6.98 19.12
C LYS A 115 -12.83 6.80 17.86
N TYR A 116 -13.49 6.51 16.74
CA TYR A 116 -12.89 6.63 15.42
C TYR A 116 -12.66 8.13 15.13
N PRO A 117 -11.54 8.54 14.50
CA PRO A 117 -11.31 9.94 14.19
C PRO A 117 -12.37 10.50 13.22
N ASP A 118 -12.83 11.72 13.43
CA ASP A 118 -13.96 12.29 12.67
C ASP A 118 -13.66 12.41 11.16
N ASP A 119 -12.47 12.91 10.81
CA ASP A 119 -12.00 12.98 9.43
C ASP A 119 -10.48 12.69 9.35
N PRO A 120 -10.09 11.41 9.29
CA PRO A 120 -8.68 11.03 9.25
C PRO A 120 -7.98 11.55 8.00
N LEU A 121 -8.66 11.52 6.85
CA LEU A 121 -8.09 11.98 5.59
C LEU A 121 -7.88 13.50 5.57
N ALA A 122 -8.81 14.30 6.10
CA ALA A 122 -8.59 15.75 6.21
C ALA A 122 -7.37 16.09 7.06
N SER A 123 -7.15 15.35 8.15
CA SER A 123 -6.00 15.52 9.05
C SER A 123 -4.65 15.20 8.38
N LEU A 124 -4.65 14.58 7.19
CA LEU A 124 -3.46 14.28 6.39
C LEU A 124 -3.21 15.29 5.27
N ARG A 125 -4.14 16.23 5.00
CA ARG A 125 -4.04 17.17 3.86
C ARG A 125 -2.88 18.15 3.98
N ASP A 126 -2.51 18.53 5.19
CA ASP A 126 -1.39 19.43 5.46
C ASP A 126 -0.03 18.72 5.35
N TYR A 127 -0.02 17.44 4.94
CA TYR A 127 1.21 16.73 4.70
C TYR A 127 1.99 17.33 3.53
N SER A 128 3.20 17.80 3.81
CA SER A 128 4.10 18.40 2.82
C SER A 128 4.70 17.42 1.79
N GLY A 129 4.40 16.13 1.88
CA GLY A 129 4.81 15.13 0.89
C GLY A 129 3.73 14.85 -0.15
N SER A 130 3.88 13.76 -0.91
CA SER A 130 2.86 13.36 -1.87
C SER A 130 1.76 12.55 -1.20
N LEU A 131 0.50 12.94 -1.39
CA LEU A 131 -0.67 12.25 -0.88
C LEU A 131 -1.55 11.76 -2.04
N PHE A 132 -1.85 10.47 -2.07
CA PHE A 132 -2.70 9.81 -3.06
C PHE A 132 -3.89 9.14 -2.36
N PRO A 133 -5.02 9.84 -2.21
CA PRO A 133 -6.26 9.24 -1.75
C PRO A 133 -6.89 8.42 -2.89
N ILE A 134 -7.11 7.12 -2.67
CA ILE A 134 -7.60 6.18 -3.67
C ILE A 134 -8.86 5.49 -3.12
N GLU A 135 -9.95 5.52 -3.87
CA GLU A 135 -11.20 4.80 -3.57
C GLU A 135 -11.10 3.30 -3.89
N ALA A 136 -10.02 2.63 -3.48
CA ALA A 136 -9.68 1.28 -3.93
C ALA A 136 -10.75 0.24 -3.51
N SER A 137 -11.30 0.39 -2.31
CA SER A 137 -12.39 -0.48 -1.84
C SER A 137 -13.69 -0.27 -2.59
N ALA A 138 -14.06 0.97 -2.93
CA ALA A 138 -15.26 1.25 -3.72
C ALA A 138 -15.10 0.68 -5.15
N LEU A 139 -13.96 0.96 -5.79
CA LEU A 139 -13.63 0.44 -7.13
C LEU A 139 -13.65 -1.10 -7.18
N ALA A 140 -13.13 -1.77 -6.14
CA ALA A 140 -13.18 -3.23 -6.04
C ALA A 140 -14.61 -3.77 -5.81
N MET A 141 -15.47 -2.98 -5.17
CA MET A 141 -16.86 -3.36 -4.92
C MET A 141 -17.71 -3.31 -6.18
N GLU A 142 -17.45 -2.38 -7.10
CA GLU A 142 -18.12 -2.29 -8.40
C GLU A 142 -17.99 -3.58 -9.22
N THR A 143 -16.91 -4.34 -9.01
CA THR A 143 -16.68 -5.64 -9.67
C THR A 143 -17.20 -6.83 -8.86
N GLY A 144 -17.85 -6.60 -7.71
CA GLY A 144 -18.29 -7.64 -6.77
C GLY A 144 -17.15 -8.40 -6.08
N ARG A 145 -15.91 -7.89 -6.12
CA ARG A 145 -14.72 -8.61 -5.61
C ARG A 145 -13.90 -7.71 -4.68
N PRO A 146 -14.31 -7.55 -3.42
CA PRO A 146 -13.65 -6.64 -2.47
C PRO A 146 -12.17 -6.93 -2.23
N ARG A 147 -11.72 -8.18 -2.47
CA ARG A 147 -10.30 -8.57 -2.37
C ARG A 147 -9.39 -7.88 -3.39
N LEU A 148 -9.94 -7.31 -4.46
CA LEU A 148 -9.17 -6.58 -5.47
C LEU A 148 -8.65 -5.23 -4.97
N ALA A 149 -9.17 -4.69 -3.86
CA ALA A 149 -8.73 -3.40 -3.33
C ALA A 149 -7.21 -3.36 -3.08
N GLY A 150 -6.64 -4.44 -2.54
CA GLY A 150 -5.19 -4.53 -2.34
C GLY A 150 -4.40 -4.48 -3.65
N THR A 151 -4.92 -5.11 -4.71
CA THR A 151 -4.30 -5.10 -6.04
C THR A 151 -4.39 -3.72 -6.70
N ILE A 152 -5.50 -2.99 -6.51
CA ILE A 152 -5.64 -1.59 -6.93
C ILE A 152 -4.61 -0.71 -6.22
N LEU A 153 -4.44 -0.85 -4.90
CA LEU A 153 -3.43 -0.11 -4.16
C LEU A 153 -2.00 -0.43 -4.62
N MET A 154 -1.71 -1.67 -5.00
CA MET A 154 -0.41 -2.03 -5.60
C MET A 154 -0.22 -1.42 -6.99
N GLY A 155 -1.28 -1.28 -7.78
CA GLY A 155 -1.27 -0.49 -9.00
C GLY A 155 -0.85 0.96 -8.75
N ALA A 156 -1.46 1.59 -7.73
CA ALA A 156 -1.10 2.94 -7.32
C ALA A 156 0.37 3.04 -6.85
N ALA A 157 0.85 2.05 -6.08
CA ALA A 157 2.24 1.97 -5.67
C ALA A 157 3.21 1.83 -6.86
N ALA A 158 2.85 1.04 -7.88
CA ALA A 158 3.65 0.88 -9.10
C ALA A 158 3.75 2.16 -9.95
N ALA A 159 2.85 3.14 -9.76
CA ALA A 159 2.95 4.44 -10.42
C ALA A 159 4.05 5.34 -9.82
N VAL A 160 4.44 5.10 -8.56
CA VAL A 160 5.39 5.95 -7.81
C VAL A 160 6.71 5.26 -7.49
N LEU A 161 6.72 3.92 -7.51
CA LEU A 161 7.91 3.09 -7.31
C LEU A 161 8.66 2.90 -8.64
N PRO A 162 10.00 2.95 -8.63
CA PRO A 162 10.82 2.81 -9.84
C PRO A 162 11.08 1.33 -10.14
N LEU A 163 10.01 0.54 -10.29
CA LEU A 163 10.07 -0.87 -10.67
C LEU A 163 9.41 -1.06 -12.05
N PRO A 164 9.95 -1.92 -12.93
CA PRO A 164 9.34 -2.18 -14.23
C PRO A 164 7.93 -2.75 -14.10
N ILE A 165 7.02 -2.35 -14.98
CA ILE A 165 5.60 -2.74 -14.90
C ILE A 165 5.43 -4.23 -15.24
N GLU A 166 6.26 -4.73 -16.16
CA GLU A 166 6.34 -6.14 -16.54
C GLU A 166 6.64 -7.05 -15.34
N ASP A 167 7.44 -6.58 -14.37
CA ASP A 167 7.78 -7.35 -13.17
C ASP A 167 6.61 -7.43 -12.18
N TRP A 168 5.82 -6.36 -12.09
CA TRP A 168 4.56 -6.36 -11.34
C TRP A 168 3.54 -7.30 -11.98
N GLU A 169 3.36 -7.24 -13.29
CA GLU A 169 2.46 -8.15 -13.99
C GLU A 169 2.90 -9.60 -13.85
N ALA A 170 4.21 -9.87 -13.93
CA ALA A 170 4.76 -11.20 -13.72
C ALA A 170 4.53 -11.70 -12.28
N ALA A 171 4.65 -10.83 -11.28
CA ALA A 171 4.31 -11.16 -9.88
C ALA A 171 2.82 -11.50 -9.72
N ILE A 172 1.93 -10.75 -10.37
CA ILE A 172 0.48 -11.02 -10.38
C ILE A 172 0.19 -12.37 -11.06
N ARG A 173 0.80 -12.64 -12.22
CA ARG A 173 0.67 -13.91 -12.95
C ARG A 173 1.18 -15.10 -12.14
N SER A 174 2.26 -14.92 -11.37
CA SER A 174 2.77 -15.95 -10.48
C SER A 174 1.83 -16.23 -9.30
N ARG A 175 1.17 -15.18 -8.77
CA ARG A 175 0.34 -15.30 -7.56
C ARG A 175 -1.07 -15.82 -7.85
N PHE A 176 -1.63 -15.55 -9.02
CA PHE A 176 -2.99 -15.90 -9.40
C PHE A 176 -3.00 -16.76 -10.66
N THR A 177 -3.35 -18.04 -10.51
CA THR A 177 -3.27 -19.04 -11.59
C THR A 177 -4.60 -19.28 -12.31
N ALA A 178 -5.73 -19.03 -11.64
CA ALA A 178 -7.05 -19.16 -12.28
C ALA A 178 -7.26 -18.03 -13.31
N PRO A 179 -7.55 -18.32 -14.59
CA PRO A 179 -7.56 -17.31 -15.66
C PRO A 179 -8.45 -16.09 -15.38
N GLU A 180 -9.66 -16.32 -14.87
CA GLU A 180 -10.60 -15.24 -14.56
C GLU A 180 -10.12 -14.36 -13.39
N VAL A 181 -9.52 -15.00 -12.36
CA VAL A 181 -8.97 -14.28 -11.21
C VAL A 181 -7.74 -13.47 -11.63
N LEU A 182 -6.90 -14.03 -12.50
CA LEU A 182 -5.74 -13.36 -13.05
C LEU A 182 -6.13 -12.12 -13.86
N ASP A 183 -7.04 -12.28 -14.83
CA ASP A 183 -7.51 -11.17 -15.68
C ASP A 183 -8.03 -9.99 -14.86
N GLN A 184 -8.82 -10.28 -13.82
CA GLN A 184 -9.34 -9.23 -12.95
C GLN A 184 -8.28 -8.58 -12.07
N ASN A 185 -7.29 -9.33 -11.58
CA ASN A 185 -6.20 -8.74 -10.82
C ASN A 185 -5.34 -7.83 -11.71
N LEU A 186 -5.08 -8.22 -12.96
CA LEU A 186 -4.38 -7.35 -13.91
C LEU A 186 -5.17 -6.07 -14.19
N LYS A 187 -6.47 -6.18 -14.49
CA LYS A 187 -7.35 -5.01 -14.68
C LYS A 187 -7.39 -4.10 -13.45
N ALA A 188 -7.53 -4.67 -12.26
CA ALA A 188 -7.50 -3.94 -10.99
C ALA A 188 -6.16 -3.22 -10.77
N PHE A 189 -5.04 -3.90 -11.05
CA PHE A 189 -3.71 -3.32 -10.96
C PHE A 189 -3.54 -2.12 -11.89
N HIS A 190 -3.89 -2.26 -13.18
CA HIS A 190 -3.80 -1.14 -14.12
C HIS A 190 -4.71 0.02 -13.73
N ARG A 191 -5.92 -0.27 -13.24
CA ARG A 191 -6.85 0.76 -12.77
C ARG A 191 -6.25 1.58 -11.62
N GLY A 192 -5.62 0.93 -10.66
CA GLY A 192 -4.93 1.61 -9.56
C GLY A 192 -3.78 2.51 -10.02
N ARG A 193 -3.01 2.04 -11.01
CA ARG A 193 -1.90 2.80 -11.61
C ARG A 193 -2.40 4.07 -12.30
N GLU A 194 -3.49 3.98 -13.06
CA GLU A 194 -4.13 5.13 -13.71
C GLU A 194 -4.61 6.17 -12.69
N CYS A 195 -5.28 5.72 -11.61
CA CYS A 195 -5.75 6.61 -10.55
C CYS A 195 -4.60 7.45 -9.98
N ALA A 196 -3.50 6.82 -9.57
CA ALA A 196 -2.34 7.52 -9.01
C ALA A 196 -1.65 8.45 -10.04
N ALA A 197 -1.46 7.99 -11.28
CA ALA A 197 -0.84 8.79 -12.34
C ALA A 197 -1.65 10.07 -12.64
N SER A 198 -2.99 9.97 -12.67
CA SER A 198 -3.86 11.13 -12.91
C SER A 198 -3.76 12.20 -11.81
N MET A 199 -3.49 11.79 -10.57
CA MET A 199 -3.33 12.70 -9.42
C MET A 199 -1.96 13.38 -9.42
N ALA A 200 -0.90 12.67 -9.83
CA ALA A 200 0.45 13.23 -9.94
C ALA A 200 0.51 14.38 -10.97
N ILE A 201 -0.24 14.26 -12.07
CA ILE A 201 -0.36 15.32 -13.09
C ILE A 201 -1.03 16.57 -12.49
N ARG A 202 -2.11 16.40 -11.72
CA ARG A 202 -2.84 17.52 -11.10
C ARG A 202 -2.02 18.32 -10.09
N HIS A 203 -1.05 17.69 -9.43
CA HIS A 203 -0.16 18.37 -8.47
C HIS A 203 1.05 19.05 -9.14
N SER A 204 1.35 18.76 -10.41
CA SER A 204 2.50 19.33 -11.13
C SER A 204 2.13 20.52 -12.04
N GLY A 205 0.83 20.83 -12.15
CA GLY A 205 0.29 21.88 -13.02
C GLY A 205 -0.28 23.09 -12.27
N ASN A 206 0.09 23.28 -11.00
CA ASN A 206 -0.37 24.38 -10.16
C ASN A 206 0.83 25.13 -9.56
#